data_AF-A0A0R2X6V1-F1
#
_entry.id   AF-A0A0R2X6V1-F1
#
_cell.length_a   1.000
_cell.length_b   1.000
_cell.length_c   1.000
_cell.angle_alpha   90.00
_cell.angle_beta   90.00
_cell.angle_gamma   90.00
#
_symmetry.space_group_name_H-M   'P 1'
#
loop_
_entity.id
_entity.type
_entity.pdbx_description
1 polymer ?
#
loop_
_entity_poly.entity_id
_entity_poly.type
_entity_poly.pdbx_seq_one_letter_code
_entity_poly.pdbx_strand_id
1 'polypeptide(L)'
;MGIENMKYVKLLLIIGFLTFTVSCGQQKGYIQYRVKTGETMISIAEKLKMSPKDLLRLNPDFNENLKPNSFIVVPENKYDLFKNQQIKNGVVIEEIESTPEKNILIDKAKVTAKLFENFEVYEVVKGDTFYSLERRFGVSIDELLLLNPELKEGLKEGSILKIKEFQNEKELQKEIVVRNSSYNDYIKLNKSLKVSLLLPFRGDIYNYDSISPRDIFQKNTLANIATDLYLGAEFAVDSLRKRGIDIEFSIYDTGARKSNGISKIIYEQNLNNNDLIIGPLYSEEAQLLASRVNVPIIFPLYSSNQSEFNNPNIITASPDKKIFKNELIRYIKNNFSRGNLIIVSDQSEVSNSIKNALNTAILQSSITILTPENGVIEKSRFLQILRPNTNNWIVFATNNEVTVSDAINSLISLPSEIKTNVFAFDKGSVYDKIDNIKLAKIGFTYVSEEFVDGTSDSSKIFNKAYLSKNNAIPTLYATKGFDITYDILIRLASGKKLSTTFKEGASIRVVNKFDFINKGSFQNEGLFILQMNEDLTLSKLK
;
A
#
# COMPACT_ATOMS: atom_id res chain seq x y z
N MET A 1 -31.58 38.81 54.76
CA MET A 1 -31.53 37.46 54.15
C MET A 1 -30.14 37.25 53.55
N GLY A 2 -29.11 37.00 54.36
CA GLY A 2 -27.72 37.17 53.88
C GLY A 2 -26.62 36.39 54.61
N ILE A 3 -26.94 35.52 55.56
CA ILE A 3 -25.94 34.77 56.32
C ILE A 3 -26.10 33.25 56.14
N GLU A 4 -27.33 32.75 55.94
CA GLU A 4 -27.56 31.32 55.71
C GLU A 4 -27.10 30.85 54.32
N ASN A 5 -27.25 31.67 53.27
CA ASN A 5 -26.84 31.30 51.91
C ASN A 5 -25.31 31.18 51.72
N MET A 6 -24.49 31.81 52.58
CA MET A 6 -23.02 31.70 52.50
C MET A 6 -22.48 30.34 52.97
N LYS A 7 -23.20 29.64 53.87
CA LYS A 7 -22.79 28.31 54.33
C LYS A 7 -22.98 27.26 53.23
N TYR A 8 -24.07 27.36 52.46
CA TYR A 8 -24.34 26.46 51.34
C TYR A 8 -23.41 26.70 50.15
N VAL A 9 -23.02 27.95 49.87
CA VAL A 9 -22.03 28.26 48.81
C VAL A 9 -20.63 27.76 49.18
N LYS A 10 -20.21 27.89 50.44
CA LYS A 10 -18.93 27.31 50.91
C LYS A 10 -18.94 25.78 50.86
N LEU A 11 -20.05 25.13 51.22
CA LEU A 11 -20.19 23.68 51.13
C LEU A 11 -20.18 23.18 49.67
N LEU A 12 -20.85 23.88 48.75
CA LEU A 12 -20.82 23.59 47.32
C LEU A 12 -19.43 23.79 46.69
N LEU A 13 -18.69 24.81 47.11
CA LEU A 13 -17.30 25.01 46.66
C LEU A 13 -16.35 23.93 47.17
N ILE A 14 -16.54 23.45 48.42
CA ILE A 14 -15.74 22.36 48.98
C ILE A 14 -16.08 21.02 48.30
N ILE A 15 -17.36 20.74 48.05
CA ILE A 15 -17.79 19.53 47.30
C ILE A 15 -17.31 19.61 45.84
N GLY A 16 -17.36 20.78 45.21
CA GLY A 16 -16.80 21.02 43.87
C GLY A 16 -15.29 20.79 43.79
N PHE A 17 -14.54 21.22 44.82
CA PHE A 17 -13.10 20.97 44.92
C PHE A 17 -12.78 19.49 45.17
N LEU A 18 -13.58 18.79 45.98
CA LEU A 18 -13.47 17.35 46.21
C LEU A 18 -13.80 16.51 44.97
N THR A 19 -14.70 16.98 44.09
CA THR A 19 -14.94 16.31 42.80
C THR A 19 -13.84 16.57 41.77
N PHE A 20 -13.08 17.67 41.90
CA PHE A 20 -11.95 17.97 41.01
C PHE A 20 -10.69 17.19 41.41
N THR A 21 -10.45 16.96 42.70
CA THR A 21 -9.26 16.22 43.18
C THR A 21 -9.35 14.71 42.98
N VAL A 22 -10.56 14.14 42.79
CA VAL A 22 -10.75 12.73 42.39
C VAL A 22 -10.62 12.55 40.87
N SER A 23 -10.65 13.65 40.09
CA SER A 23 -10.38 13.66 38.65
C SER A 23 -8.91 13.95 38.31
N CYS A 24 -8.00 13.93 39.30
CA CYS A 24 -6.58 13.67 39.06
C CYS A 24 -6.32 12.15 39.03
N GLY A 25 -7.09 11.43 38.21
CA GLY A 25 -6.73 10.08 37.84
C GLY A 25 -5.46 10.16 37.00
N GLN A 26 -4.36 9.62 37.53
CA GLN A 26 -3.08 9.46 36.83
C GLN A 26 -3.32 9.21 35.34
N GLN A 27 -2.80 10.10 34.50
CA GLN A 27 -2.78 9.89 33.05
C GLN A 27 -2.07 8.57 32.83
N LYS A 28 -2.82 7.52 32.44
CA LYS A 28 -2.27 6.18 32.27
C LYS A 28 -1.31 6.24 31.10
N GLY A 29 -0.01 6.32 31.40
CA GLY A 29 1.03 6.22 30.40
C GLY A 29 0.97 4.85 29.74
N TYR A 30 1.15 4.82 28.42
CA TYR A 30 1.28 3.60 27.65
C TYR A 30 2.61 3.63 26.92
N ILE A 31 3.27 2.48 26.85
CA ILE A 31 4.55 2.33 26.18
C ILE A 31 4.50 1.20 25.16
N GLN A 32 5.52 1.14 24.29
CA GLN A 32 5.72 0.04 23.37
C GLN A 32 6.56 -1.07 24.01
N TYR A 33 6.03 -2.29 24.01
CA TYR A 33 6.72 -3.52 24.39
C TYR A 33 7.14 -4.27 23.13
N ARG A 34 8.44 -4.57 22.99
CA ARG A 34 8.96 -5.39 21.88
C ARG A 34 8.74 -6.87 22.18
N VAL A 35 7.94 -7.54 21.35
CA VAL A 35 7.67 -8.97 21.43
C VAL A 35 8.96 -9.74 21.17
N LYS A 36 9.37 -10.61 22.10
CA LYS A 36 10.51 -11.52 21.93
C LYS A 36 10.06 -12.81 21.22
N THR A 37 11.00 -13.51 20.61
CA THR A 37 10.73 -14.80 19.95
C THR A 37 10.08 -15.79 20.92
N GLY A 38 8.94 -16.36 20.52
CA GLY A 38 8.18 -17.33 21.31
C GLY A 38 7.20 -16.73 22.33
N GLU A 39 7.11 -15.40 22.46
CA GLU A 39 6.11 -14.77 23.33
C GLU A 39 4.71 -14.75 22.69
N THR A 40 3.70 -15.09 23.50
CA THR A 40 2.27 -15.00 23.16
C THR A 40 1.60 -13.88 23.95
N MET A 41 0.41 -13.44 23.52
CA MET A 41 -0.40 -12.46 24.26
C MET A 41 -0.66 -12.90 25.70
N ILE A 42 -0.88 -14.20 25.92
CA ILE A 42 -1.06 -14.78 27.25
C ILE A 42 0.21 -14.63 28.07
N SER A 43 1.36 -15.06 27.54
CA SER A 43 2.64 -14.99 28.26
C SER A 43 3.06 -13.56 28.61
N ILE A 44 2.72 -12.58 27.77
CA ILE A 44 3.02 -11.16 28.03
C ILE A 44 2.03 -10.59 29.04
N ALA A 45 0.74 -10.90 28.94
CA ALA A 45 -0.26 -10.46 29.91
C ALA A 45 0.04 -11.00 31.32
N GLU A 46 0.49 -12.25 31.42
CA GLU A 46 0.98 -12.84 32.68
C GLU A 46 2.19 -12.09 33.24
N LYS A 47 3.21 -11.80 32.41
CA LYS A 47 4.38 -11.00 32.80
C LYS A 47 3.98 -9.63 33.35
N LEU A 48 3.00 -8.99 32.72
CA LEU A 48 2.50 -7.67 33.07
C LEU A 48 1.42 -7.70 34.14
N LYS A 49 1.06 -8.87 34.68
CA LYS A 49 0.00 -9.05 35.69
C LYS A 49 -1.30 -8.33 35.27
N MET A 50 -1.75 -8.60 34.06
CA MET A 50 -3.00 -8.10 33.50
C MET A 50 -3.73 -9.23 32.75
N SER A 51 -5.01 -9.04 32.42
CA SER A 51 -5.75 -10.06 31.69
C SER A 51 -5.32 -10.07 30.20
N PRO A 52 -5.23 -11.24 29.55
CA PRO A 52 -5.00 -11.31 28.10
C PRO A 52 -6.05 -10.54 27.31
N LYS A 53 -7.30 -10.52 27.78
CA LYS A 53 -8.40 -9.75 27.17
C LYS A 53 -8.17 -8.25 27.22
N ASP A 54 -7.65 -7.71 28.32
CA ASP A 54 -7.33 -6.29 28.41
C ASP A 54 -6.12 -5.92 27.55
N LEU A 55 -5.12 -6.80 27.48
CA LEU A 55 -3.95 -6.60 26.63
C LEU A 55 -4.34 -6.65 25.15
N LEU A 56 -5.22 -7.58 24.77
CA LEU A 56 -5.81 -7.67 23.44
C LEU A 56 -6.67 -6.45 23.11
N ARG A 57 -7.41 -5.91 24.09
CA ARG A 57 -8.17 -4.68 23.89
C ARG A 57 -7.28 -3.46 23.61
N LEU A 58 -6.07 -3.43 24.16
CA LEU A 58 -5.06 -2.40 23.84
C LEU A 58 -4.39 -2.62 22.49
N ASN A 59 -4.43 -3.86 21.98
CA ASN A 59 -3.74 -4.31 20.77
C ASN A 59 -4.69 -5.09 19.86
N PRO A 60 -5.80 -4.47 19.40
CA PRO A 60 -6.85 -5.18 18.66
C PRO A 60 -6.34 -5.75 17.33
N ASP A 61 -5.24 -5.24 16.80
CA ASP A 61 -4.64 -5.66 15.53
C ASP A 61 -3.82 -6.96 15.65
N PHE A 62 -3.58 -7.45 16.87
CA PHE A 62 -2.79 -8.65 17.13
C PHE A 62 -3.71 -9.78 17.59
N ASN A 63 -3.80 -10.87 16.81
CA ASN A 63 -4.43 -12.11 17.25
C ASN A 63 -3.49 -12.90 18.20
N GLU A 64 -3.88 -14.12 18.60
CA GLU A 64 -3.07 -14.98 19.48
C GLU A 64 -1.63 -15.22 18.98
N ASN A 65 -1.37 -15.00 17.68
CA ASN A 65 -0.08 -15.18 17.04
C ASN A 65 0.69 -13.86 16.89
N LEU A 66 1.42 -13.49 17.94
CA LEU A 66 2.35 -12.36 17.90
C LEU A 66 3.56 -12.65 17.01
N LYS A 67 3.90 -11.72 16.12
CA LYS A 67 5.15 -11.79 15.35
C LYS A 67 6.34 -11.41 16.24
N PRO A 68 7.42 -12.21 16.29
CA PRO A 68 8.66 -11.81 16.96
C PRO A 68 9.16 -10.46 16.44
N ASN A 69 9.68 -9.62 17.34
CA ASN A 69 10.16 -8.26 17.08
C ASN A 69 9.10 -7.21 16.70
N SER A 70 7.82 -7.56 16.68
CA SER A 70 6.75 -6.56 16.62
C SER A 70 6.64 -5.79 17.93
N PHE A 71 5.97 -4.63 17.90
CA PHE A 71 5.70 -3.84 19.11
C PHE A 71 4.22 -3.84 19.43
N ILE A 72 3.90 -3.99 20.72
CA ILE A 72 2.54 -3.89 21.26
C ILE A 72 2.48 -2.78 22.30
N VAL A 73 1.31 -2.16 22.45
CA VAL A 73 1.02 -1.13 23.44
C VAL A 73 0.72 -1.80 24.78
N VAL A 74 1.43 -1.40 25.84
CA VAL A 74 1.21 -1.90 27.21
C VAL A 74 1.10 -0.74 28.20
N PRO A 75 0.39 -0.90 29.33
CA PRO A 75 0.38 0.13 30.37
C PRO A 75 1.78 0.30 30.97
N GLU A 76 2.27 1.54 30.99
CA GLU A 76 3.61 1.91 31.49
C GLU A 76 3.82 1.43 32.92
N ASN A 77 2.85 1.69 33.80
CA ASN A 77 2.91 1.26 35.20
C ASN A 77 3.04 -0.27 35.37
N LYS A 78 2.41 -1.06 34.49
CA LYS A 78 2.51 -2.54 34.51
C LYS A 78 3.88 -3.00 34.00
N TYR A 79 4.41 -2.34 32.97
CA TYR A 79 5.72 -2.64 32.45
C TYR A 79 6.85 -2.26 33.42
N ASP A 80 6.77 -1.09 34.06
CA ASP A 80 7.76 -0.67 35.05
C ASP A 80 7.77 -1.60 36.26
N LEU A 81 6.60 -2.07 36.71
CA LEU A 81 6.49 -3.10 37.74
C LEU A 81 7.19 -4.40 37.33
N PHE A 82 7.07 -4.81 36.06
CA PHE A 82 7.77 -5.98 35.52
C PHE A 82 9.28 -5.74 35.42
N LYS A 83 9.72 -4.59 34.89
CA LYS A 83 11.13 -4.22 34.75
C LYS A 83 11.81 -4.16 36.11
N ASN A 84 11.18 -3.55 37.11
CA ASN A 84 11.68 -3.47 38.48
C ASN A 84 11.74 -4.84 39.18
N GLN A 85 10.86 -5.79 38.82
CA GLN A 85 10.96 -7.18 39.28
C GLN A 85 12.11 -7.93 38.61
N GLN A 86 12.44 -7.63 37.35
CA GLN A 86 13.61 -8.21 36.67
C GLN A 86 14.94 -7.62 37.16
N ILE A 87 14.99 -6.32 37.47
CA ILE A 87 16.17 -5.66 38.05
C ILE A 87 16.50 -6.23 39.44
N LYS A 88 15.48 -6.56 40.25
CA LYS A 88 15.68 -7.29 41.52
C LYS A 88 16.17 -8.73 41.34
N ASN A 89 16.03 -9.30 40.14
CA ASN A 89 16.42 -10.67 39.79
C ASN A 89 17.61 -10.76 38.81
N GLY A 90 18.33 -9.66 38.57
CA GLY A 90 19.69 -9.67 37.99
C GLY A 90 19.83 -9.93 36.49
N VAL A 91 19.16 -9.16 35.61
CA VAL A 91 19.49 -9.12 34.17
C VAL A 91 19.54 -7.69 33.64
N VAL A 92 20.70 -7.27 33.13
CA VAL A 92 20.99 -5.97 32.50
C VAL A 92 20.79 -6.08 30.98
N ILE A 93 20.12 -5.11 30.35
CA ILE A 93 20.13 -4.93 28.89
C ILE A 93 20.58 -3.49 28.61
N GLU A 94 21.64 -3.35 27.80
CA GLU A 94 22.26 -2.10 27.36
C GLU A 94 21.36 -1.29 26.42
N GLU A 95 21.27 0.02 26.68
CA GLU A 95 20.79 1.05 25.75
C GLU A 95 21.94 1.46 24.81
N ILE A 96 21.69 1.49 23.49
CA ILE A 96 22.60 2.07 22.51
C ILE A 96 22.10 3.47 22.16
N GLU A 97 22.78 4.49 22.68
CA GLU A 97 22.65 5.88 22.24
C GLU A 97 23.37 6.13 20.91
N SER A 98 22.72 6.99 20.11
CA SER A 98 23.20 7.54 18.84
C SER A 98 24.18 8.70 19.04
N THR A 99 25.18 8.84 18.17
CA THR A 99 25.89 10.11 17.94
C THR A 99 25.85 10.56 16.48
N PRO A 100 25.88 11.90 16.23
CA PRO A 100 25.63 12.50 14.92
C PRO A 100 26.92 12.95 14.22
N GLU A 101 26.99 12.84 12.89
CA GLU A 101 28.06 13.47 12.10
C GLU A 101 27.56 14.57 11.17
N LYS A 102 28.40 15.61 11.08
CA LYS A 102 28.18 16.94 10.54
C LYS A 102 28.93 17.09 9.21
N ASN A 103 28.28 17.74 8.25
CA ASN A 103 28.76 18.42 7.02
C ASN A 103 30.15 18.12 6.45
N ILE A 104 30.18 17.71 5.17
CA ILE A 104 31.38 17.74 4.32
C ILE A 104 31.10 18.53 3.04
N LEU A 105 31.97 19.51 2.77
CA LEU A 105 32.12 20.25 1.52
C LEU A 105 32.46 19.27 0.38
N ILE A 106 31.72 19.36 -0.71
CA ILE A 106 31.75 18.38 -1.81
C ILE A 106 33.02 18.57 -2.67
N ASP A 107 33.94 17.61 -2.54
CA ASP A 107 35.08 17.42 -3.42
C ASP A 107 34.63 16.71 -4.71
N LYS A 108 34.81 17.36 -5.86
CA LYS A 108 34.42 16.84 -7.19
C LYS A 108 35.02 15.45 -7.45
N ALA A 109 36.23 15.16 -6.96
CA ALA A 109 36.84 13.84 -7.14
C ALA A 109 36.08 12.72 -6.40
N LYS A 110 35.52 13.02 -5.23
CA LYS A 110 34.74 12.08 -4.41
C LYS A 110 33.35 11.82 -5.00
N VAL A 111 32.76 12.85 -5.62
CA VAL A 111 31.48 12.73 -6.35
C VAL A 111 31.66 11.88 -7.59
N THR A 112 32.70 12.13 -8.39
CA THR A 112 32.95 11.34 -9.60
C THR A 112 33.30 9.89 -9.24
N ALA A 113 34.11 9.65 -8.20
CA ALA A 113 34.40 8.29 -7.72
C ALA A 113 33.13 7.55 -7.26
N LYS A 114 32.24 8.21 -6.52
CA LYS A 114 30.96 7.63 -6.08
C LYS A 114 29.97 7.40 -7.24
N LEU A 115 30.04 8.21 -8.30
CA LEU A 115 29.29 8.00 -9.54
C LEU A 115 29.79 6.77 -10.28
N PHE A 116 31.10 6.59 -10.43
CA PHE A 116 31.69 5.41 -11.08
C PHE A 116 31.43 4.09 -10.33
N GLU A 117 31.23 4.13 -9.00
CA GLU A 117 30.85 2.94 -8.21
C GLU A 117 29.43 2.44 -8.53
N ASN A 118 28.51 3.35 -8.85
CA ASN A 118 27.07 3.06 -8.94
C ASN A 118 26.52 3.17 -10.36
N PHE A 119 27.27 3.78 -11.28
CA PHE A 119 26.83 4.02 -12.64
C PHE A 119 27.96 3.75 -13.63
N GLU A 120 27.59 3.14 -14.76
CA GLU A 120 28.33 3.31 -15.99
C GLU A 120 28.14 4.77 -16.40
N VAL A 121 29.22 5.55 -16.38
CA VAL A 121 29.17 6.97 -16.75
C VAL A 121 30.03 7.23 -17.98
N TYR A 122 29.65 8.24 -18.75
CA TYR A 122 30.32 8.64 -19.97
C TYR A 122 30.45 10.16 -20.04
N GLU A 123 31.64 10.65 -20.33
CA GLU A 123 31.87 12.07 -20.55
C GLU A 123 31.54 12.44 -22.00
N VAL A 124 30.65 13.41 -22.19
CA VAL A 124 30.24 13.90 -23.50
C VAL A 124 31.43 14.54 -24.19
N VAL A 125 31.78 14.03 -25.37
CA VAL A 125 32.83 14.62 -26.21
C VAL A 125 32.23 15.35 -27.41
N LYS A 126 33.04 16.22 -28.00
CA LYS A 126 32.67 16.94 -29.22
C LYS A 126 32.20 15.98 -30.32
N GLY A 127 30.97 16.20 -30.81
CA GLY A 127 30.35 15.41 -31.87
C GLY A 127 29.36 14.35 -31.38
N ASP A 128 29.20 14.16 -30.07
CA ASP A 128 28.13 13.32 -29.55
C ASP A 128 26.75 13.97 -29.77
N THR A 129 25.77 13.12 -30.06
CA THR A 129 24.35 13.44 -30.22
C THR A 129 23.53 12.40 -29.47
N PHE A 130 22.28 12.69 -29.13
CA PHE A 130 21.39 11.69 -28.52
C PHE A 130 21.33 10.39 -29.35
N TYR A 131 21.28 10.52 -30.68
CA TYR A 131 21.28 9.39 -31.60
C TYR A 131 22.58 8.56 -31.55
N SER A 132 23.75 9.22 -31.45
CA SER A 132 25.02 8.48 -31.35
C SER A 132 25.18 7.79 -30.01
N LEU A 133 24.65 8.35 -28.93
CA LEU A 133 24.65 7.75 -27.59
C LEU A 133 23.69 6.54 -27.52
N GLU A 134 22.49 6.65 -28.07
CA GLU A 134 21.52 5.55 -28.16
C GLU A 134 22.09 4.36 -28.94
N ARG A 135 22.73 4.61 -30.09
CA ARG A 135 23.39 3.56 -30.88
C ARG A 135 24.59 2.93 -30.18
N ARG A 136 25.34 3.71 -29.40
CA ARG A 136 26.56 3.25 -28.73
C ARG A 136 26.25 2.40 -27.50
N PHE A 137 25.29 2.82 -26.69
CA PHE A 137 24.99 2.22 -25.39
C PHE A 137 23.69 1.41 -25.36
N GLY A 138 22.88 1.48 -26.42
CA GLY A 138 21.60 0.76 -26.50
C GLY A 138 20.55 1.29 -25.51
N VAL A 139 20.69 2.54 -25.07
CA VAL A 139 19.77 3.22 -24.14
C VAL A 139 18.95 4.26 -24.89
N SER A 140 17.64 4.24 -24.69
CA SER A 140 16.74 5.23 -25.29
C SER A 140 16.95 6.63 -24.69
N ILE A 141 16.51 7.66 -25.41
CA ILE A 141 16.53 9.05 -24.91
C ILE A 141 15.74 9.20 -23.59
N ASP A 142 14.62 8.49 -23.47
CA ASP A 142 13.77 8.53 -22.27
C ASP A 142 14.48 7.92 -21.05
N GLU A 143 15.22 6.82 -21.24
CA GLU A 143 16.04 6.20 -20.19
C GLU A 143 17.22 7.10 -19.78
N LEU A 144 17.87 7.76 -20.75
CA LEU A 144 18.92 8.75 -20.47
C LEU A 144 18.39 9.96 -19.70
N LEU A 145 17.20 10.46 -20.06
CA LEU A 145 16.53 11.58 -19.37
C LEU A 145 16.06 11.20 -17.95
N LEU A 146 15.75 9.92 -17.72
CA LEU A 146 15.38 9.42 -16.40
C LEU A 146 16.59 9.43 -15.45
N LEU A 147 17.78 9.09 -15.95
CA LEU A 147 19.02 9.10 -15.17
C LEU A 147 19.71 10.48 -15.10
N ASN A 148 19.47 11.32 -16.10
CA ASN A 148 20.05 12.66 -16.28
C ASN A 148 18.96 13.68 -16.68
N PRO A 149 18.08 14.09 -15.76
CA PRO A 149 16.99 15.03 -16.06
C PRO A 149 17.44 16.37 -16.65
N GLU A 150 18.69 16.77 -16.41
CA GLU A 150 19.34 17.96 -16.96
C GLU A 150 19.49 17.95 -18.49
N LEU A 151 19.41 16.78 -19.14
CA LEU A 151 19.51 16.67 -20.61
C LEU A 151 18.31 17.26 -21.35
N LYS A 152 17.24 17.65 -20.62
CA LYS A 152 16.14 18.46 -21.18
C LYS A 152 16.61 19.80 -21.76
N GLU A 153 17.75 20.31 -21.28
CA GLU A 153 18.38 21.53 -21.80
C GLU A 153 19.35 21.28 -22.97
N GLY A 154 19.52 20.02 -23.39
CA GLY A 154 20.44 19.61 -24.44
C GLY A 154 21.78 19.05 -23.91
N LEU A 155 22.54 18.43 -24.82
CA LEU A 155 23.84 17.80 -24.52
C LEU A 155 24.94 18.86 -24.41
N LYS A 156 25.66 18.92 -23.28
CA LYS A 156 26.77 19.86 -23.06
C LYS A 156 28.12 19.12 -23.11
N GLU A 157 29.04 19.62 -23.92
CA GLU A 157 30.41 19.07 -24.02
C GLU A 157 31.11 19.09 -22.65
N GLY A 158 31.78 17.99 -22.29
CA GLY A 158 32.45 17.79 -21.00
C GLY A 158 31.52 17.45 -19.83
N SER A 159 30.22 17.23 -20.07
CA SER A 159 29.30 16.74 -19.03
C SER A 159 29.41 15.24 -18.83
N ILE A 160 29.28 14.77 -17.59
CA ILE A 160 29.31 13.33 -17.26
C ILE A 160 27.87 12.82 -17.23
N LEU A 161 27.54 11.90 -18.13
CA LEU A 161 26.24 11.24 -18.23
C LEU A 161 26.25 9.92 -17.48
N LYS A 162 25.20 9.65 -16.72
CA LYS A 162 24.88 8.31 -16.22
C LYS A 162 24.21 7.52 -17.34
N ILE A 163 24.92 6.53 -17.87
CA ILE A 163 24.45 5.67 -18.96
C ILE A 163 23.60 4.52 -18.42
N LYS A 164 24.07 3.88 -17.34
CA LYS A 164 23.40 2.73 -16.74
C LYS A 164 23.75 2.66 -15.26
N GLU A 165 22.83 2.20 -14.43
CA GLU A 165 23.12 1.93 -13.01
C GLU A 165 23.77 0.55 -12.86
N PHE A 166 24.92 0.50 -12.17
CA PHE A 166 25.49 -0.75 -11.69
C PHE A 166 24.76 -1.16 -10.42
N GLN A 167 24.01 -2.24 -10.50
CA GLN A 167 23.38 -2.85 -9.33
C GLN A 167 24.49 -3.53 -8.51
N ASN A 168 24.99 -2.86 -7.47
CA ASN A 168 25.91 -3.48 -6.51
C ASN A 168 25.20 -4.70 -5.91
N GLU A 169 25.74 -5.91 -6.10
CA GLU A 169 25.10 -7.14 -5.64
C GLU A 169 24.76 -7.12 -4.14
N LYS A 170 25.56 -6.44 -3.31
CA LYS A 170 25.27 -6.27 -1.88
C LYS A 170 24.10 -5.32 -1.63
N GLU A 171 23.95 -4.26 -2.42
CA GLU A 171 22.80 -3.36 -2.31
C GLU A 171 21.53 -3.99 -2.87
N LEU A 172 21.62 -4.73 -3.98
CA LEU A 172 20.51 -5.51 -4.53
C LEU A 172 20.06 -6.60 -3.54
N GLN A 173 21.00 -7.32 -2.90
CA GLN A 173 20.67 -8.27 -1.84
C GLN A 173 20.02 -7.58 -0.63
N LYS A 174 20.53 -6.42 -0.21
CA LYS A 174 19.95 -5.64 0.88
C LYS A 174 18.53 -5.13 0.53
N GLU A 175 18.33 -4.66 -0.69
CA GLU A 175 17.03 -4.22 -1.18
C GLU A 175 16.04 -5.39 -1.29
N ILE A 176 16.47 -6.54 -1.79
CA ILE A 176 15.66 -7.78 -1.83
C ILE A 176 15.27 -8.23 -0.42
N VAL A 177 16.21 -8.21 0.54
CA VAL A 177 15.93 -8.59 1.94
C VAL A 177 14.93 -7.61 2.57
N VAL A 178 15.08 -6.31 2.33
CA VAL A 178 14.14 -5.28 2.81
C VAL A 178 12.76 -5.44 2.17
N ARG A 179 12.67 -5.66 0.86
CA ARG A 179 11.40 -5.91 0.14
C ARG A 179 10.66 -7.15 0.67
N ASN A 180 11.40 -8.14 1.16
CA ASN A 180 10.83 -9.35 1.76
C ASN A 180 10.55 -9.20 3.26
N SER A 181 10.94 -8.10 3.89
CA SER A 181 10.68 -7.83 5.31
C SER A 181 9.32 -7.16 5.52
N SER A 182 8.63 -7.53 6.61
CA SER A 182 7.43 -6.82 7.05
C SER A 182 7.80 -5.57 7.84
N TYR A 183 7.12 -4.45 7.57
CA TYR A 183 7.18 -3.27 8.42
C TYR A 183 6.68 -3.61 9.82
N ASN A 184 7.42 -3.17 10.84
CA ASN A 184 7.03 -3.33 12.24
C ASN A 184 6.47 -2.01 12.74
N ASP A 185 5.17 -2.00 13.05
CA ASP A 185 4.51 -0.82 13.60
C ASP A 185 5.19 -0.40 14.91
N TYR A 186 5.58 0.87 14.99
CA TYR A 186 6.18 1.46 16.18
C TYR A 186 5.60 2.87 16.37
N ILE A 187 5.17 3.18 17.59
CA ILE A 187 4.64 4.49 17.95
C ILE A 187 5.63 5.16 18.90
N LYS A 188 6.16 6.31 18.50
CA LYS A 188 6.92 7.18 19.39
C LYS A 188 5.98 7.77 20.45
N LEU A 189 6.39 7.73 21.71
CA LEU A 189 5.61 8.27 22.82
C LEU A 189 5.26 9.75 22.58
N ASN A 190 4.03 10.14 22.95
CA ASN A 190 3.49 11.50 22.83
C ASN A 190 3.56 12.06 21.40
N LYS A 191 3.48 11.20 20.38
CA LYS A 191 3.48 11.64 18.99
C LYS A 191 2.15 12.32 18.66
N SER A 192 2.26 13.57 18.19
CA SER A 192 1.17 14.32 17.58
C SER A 192 1.34 14.39 16.06
N LEU A 193 0.22 14.38 15.33
CA LEU A 193 0.14 14.43 13.88
C LEU A 193 -0.97 15.40 13.43
N LYS A 194 -0.65 16.24 12.44
CA LYS A 194 -1.62 17.10 11.75
C LYS A 194 -1.89 16.57 10.35
N VAL A 195 -3.14 16.20 10.08
CA VAL A 195 -3.51 15.46 8.88
C VAL A 195 -4.71 16.15 8.22
N SER A 196 -4.59 16.44 6.94
CA SER A 196 -5.71 16.96 6.14
C SER A 196 -6.21 15.91 5.16
N LEU A 197 -7.53 15.72 5.08
CA LEU A 197 -8.20 14.89 4.09
C LEU A 197 -8.96 15.78 3.10
N LEU A 198 -8.61 15.69 1.82
CA LEU A 198 -9.21 16.46 0.74
C LEU A 198 -9.98 15.50 -0.18
N LEU A 199 -11.32 15.55 -0.15
CA LEU A 199 -12.17 14.71 -1.00
C LEU A 199 -13.29 15.53 -1.66
N PRO A 200 -13.75 15.15 -2.87
CA PRO A 200 -14.81 15.85 -3.59
C PRO A 200 -16.19 15.42 -3.06
N PHE A 201 -16.53 15.82 -1.83
CA PHE A 201 -17.84 15.50 -1.24
C PHE A 201 -18.97 16.15 -2.03
N ARG A 202 -18.75 17.37 -2.56
CA ARG A 202 -19.76 18.17 -3.27
C ARG A 202 -21.01 18.35 -2.38
N GLY A 203 -20.80 18.69 -1.12
CA GLY A 203 -21.88 18.84 -0.15
C GLY A 203 -22.85 19.96 -0.52
N ASP A 204 -22.37 20.96 -1.26
CA ASP A 204 -23.11 22.13 -1.72
C ASP A 204 -24.29 21.81 -2.64
N ILE A 205 -24.24 20.70 -3.38
CA ILE A 205 -25.32 20.29 -4.29
C ILE A 205 -26.38 19.40 -3.64
N TYR A 206 -26.19 19.00 -2.38
CA TYR A 206 -27.14 18.15 -1.66
C TYR A 206 -27.96 19.00 -0.69
N ASN A 207 -29.16 19.41 -1.11
CA ASN A 207 -30.11 20.01 -0.18
C ASN A 207 -30.81 18.91 0.64
N TYR A 208 -30.42 18.76 1.90
CA TYR A 208 -30.97 17.75 2.81
C TYR A 208 -32.49 17.86 2.99
N ASP A 209 -33.05 19.07 2.89
CA ASP A 209 -34.50 19.29 3.04
C ASP A 209 -35.31 18.83 1.81
N SER A 210 -34.65 18.56 0.68
CA SER A 210 -35.31 18.25 -0.59
C SER A 210 -34.89 16.91 -1.21
N ILE A 211 -33.77 16.32 -0.79
CA ILE A 211 -33.22 15.10 -1.37
C ILE A 211 -32.93 14.11 -0.24
N SER A 212 -33.51 12.92 -0.31
CA SER A 212 -33.21 11.88 0.67
C SER A 212 -31.77 11.37 0.51
N PRO A 213 -31.08 10.95 1.59
CA PRO A 213 -29.76 10.33 1.48
C PRO A 213 -29.76 9.12 0.53
N ARG A 214 -30.85 8.36 0.48
CA ARG A 214 -31.00 7.23 -0.42
C ARG A 214 -30.89 7.65 -1.89
N ASP A 215 -31.53 8.76 -2.26
CA ASP A 215 -31.50 9.27 -3.64
C ASP A 215 -30.12 9.77 -4.06
N ILE A 216 -29.36 10.34 -3.11
CA ILE A 216 -27.97 10.77 -3.32
C ILE A 216 -27.10 9.55 -3.62
N PHE A 217 -27.06 8.58 -2.71
CA PHE A 217 -26.12 7.48 -2.77
C PHE A 217 -26.49 6.38 -3.77
N GLN A 218 -27.78 6.16 -4.06
CA GLN A 218 -28.19 5.11 -5.01
C GLN A 218 -27.70 5.35 -6.44
N LYS A 219 -27.50 6.61 -6.84
CA LYS A 219 -27.15 6.98 -8.23
C LYS A 219 -25.78 7.62 -8.40
N ASN A 220 -25.08 7.95 -7.31
CA ASN A 220 -23.87 8.74 -7.35
C ASN A 220 -22.63 7.96 -6.88
N THR A 221 -21.93 7.33 -7.83
CA THR A 221 -20.71 6.57 -7.56
C THR A 221 -19.64 7.43 -6.88
N LEU A 222 -19.47 8.69 -7.27
CA LEU A 222 -18.48 9.58 -6.66
C LEU A 222 -18.80 9.86 -5.18
N ALA A 223 -20.07 10.13 -4.87
CA ALA A 223 -20.50 10.35 -3.50
C ALA A 223 -20.25 9.11 -2.63
N ASN A 224 -20.53 7.91 -3.15
CA ASN A 224 -20.20 6.66 -2.47
C ASN A 224 -18.70 6.52 -2.22
N ILE A 225 -17.87 6.68 -3.26
CA ILE A 225 -16.40 6.57 -3.13
C ILE A 225 -15.84 7.56 -2.12
N ALA A 226 -16.19 8.85 -2.23
CA ALA A 226 -15.69 9.89 -1.34
C ALA A 226 -16.14 9.68 0.11
N THR A 227 -17.41 9.33 0.31
CA THR A 227 -17.96 9.09 1.66
C THR A 227 -17.36 7.83 2.27
N ASP A 228 -17.25 6.74 1.52
CA ASP A 228 -16.66 5.50 2.01
C ASP A 228 -15.19 5.69 2.38
N LEU A 229 -14.39 6.33 1.52
CA LEU A 229 -12.99 6.65 1.82
C LEU A 229 -12.87 7.48 3.11
N TYR A 230 -13.74 8.48 3.28
CA TYR A 230 -13.79 9.28 4.51
C TYR A 230 -14.12 8.44 5.74
N LEU A 231 -15.17 7.62 5.69
CA LEU A 231 -15.58 6.77 6.81
C LEU A 231 -14.48 5.78 7.19
N GLY A 232 -13.76 5.24 6.20
CA GLY A 232 -12.57 4.42 6.41
C GLY A 232 -11.42 5.17 7.08
N ALA A 233 -11.08 6.35 6.56
CA ALA A 233 -10.01 7.18 7.08
C ALA A 233 -10.29 7.64 8.52
N GLU A 234 -11.52 8.08 8.80
CA GLU A 234 -11.97 8.43 10.15
C GLU A 234 -11.84 7.24 11.11
N PHE A 235 -12.22 6.04 10.66
CA PHE A 235 -12.07 4.82 11.46
C PHE A 235 -10.60 4.49 11.79
N ALA A 236 -9.68 4.73 10.84
CA ALA A 236 -8.25 4.57 11.07
C ALA A 236 -7.71 5.59 12.09
N VAL A 237 -8.09 6.86 11.94
CA VAL A 237 -7.70 7.93 12.87
C VAL A 237 -8.21 7.61 14.29
N ASP A 238 -9.46 7.18 14.45
CA ASP A 238 -10.00 6.80 15.75
C ASP A 238 -9.27 5.60 16.36
N SER A 239 -8.87 4.63 15.53
CA SER A 239 -8.11 3.47 15.97
C SER A 239 -6.72 3.88 16.47
N LEU A 240 -6.03 4.78 15.78
CA LEU A 240 -4.72 5.29 16.16
C LEU A 240 -4.76 6.22 17.38
N ARG A 241 -5.81 7.04 17.52
CA ARG A 241 -6.06 7.83 18.75
C ARG A 241 -6.20 6.95 19.98
N LYS A 242 -6.93 5.83 19.86
CA LYS A 242 -7.04 4.82 20.95
C LYS A 242 -5.70 4.18 21.31
N ARG A 243 -4.72 4.19 20.39
CA ARG A 243 -3.34 3.72 20.62
C ARG A 243 -2.41 4.82 21.18
N GLY A 244 -2.95 5.99 21.54
CA GLY A 244 -2.23 7.07 22.20
C GLY A 244 -1.55 8.08 21.27
N ILE A 245 -1.87 8.05 19.97
CA ILE A 245 -1.40 9.06 19.02
C ILE A 245 -2.36 10.25 19.07
N ASP A 246 -1.84 11.45 19.27
CA ASP A 246 -2.62 12.67 19.13
C ASP A 246 -2.74 13.01 17.63
N ILE A 247 -3.95 13.15 17.12
CA ILE A 247 -4.19 13.39 15.69
C ILE A 247 -5.18 14.52 15.53
N GLU A 248 -4.72 15.64 14.99
CA GLU A 248 -5.55 16.72 14.44
C GLU A 248 -5.93 16.33 13.01
N PHE A 249 -7.23 16.08 12.78
CA PHE A 249 -7.73 15.59 11.50
C PHE A 249 -8.72 16.58 10.90
N SER A 250 -8.29 17.27 9.85
CA SER A 250 -9.07 18.31 9.16
C SER A 250 -9.61 17.77 7.84
N ILE A 251 -10.88 18.05 7.53
CA ILE A 251 -11.56 17.55 6.33
C ILE A 251 -11.94 18.73 5.45
N TYR A 252 -11.65 18.62 4.16
CA TYR A 252 -11.93 19.67 3.17
C TYR A 252 -12.67 19.08 1.96
N ASP A 253 -13.76 19.75 1.57
CA ASP A 253 -14.49 19.44 0.34
C ASP A 253 -13.82 20.14 -0.85
N THR A 254 -13.28 19.34 -1.78
CA THR A 254 -12.62 19.85 -2.97
C THR A 254 -13.61 20.28 -4.06
N GLY A 255 -14.90 19.99 -3.87
CA GLY A 255 -15.96 20.37 -4.79
C GLY A 255 -15.94 19.58 -6.10
N ALA A 256 -16.50 20.18 -7.15
CA ALA A 256 -16.52 19.57 -8.47
C ALA A 256 -15.11 19.50 -9.09
N ARG A 257 -14.85 18.42 -9.86
CA ARG A 257 -13.59 18.24 -10.59
C ARG A 257 -13.29 19.45 -11.47
N LYS A 258 -12.04 19.94 -11.44
CA LYS A 258 -11.59 21.12 -12.23
C LYS A 258 -12.33 22.43 -11.89
N SER A 259 -12.99 22.48 -10.73
CA SER A 259 -13.49 23.74 -10.18
C SER A 259 -12.39 24.50 -9.42
N ASN A 260 -12.75 25.60 -8.78
CA ASN A 260 -11.83 26.39 -7.95
C ASN A 260 -11.67 25.83 -6.52
N GLY A 261 -12.29 24.71 -6.16
CA GLY A 261 -12.31 24.20 -4.79
C GLY A 261 -10.92 23.99 -4.19
N ILE A 262 -10.02 23.29 -4.90
CA ILE A 262 -8.62 23.10 -4.46
C ILE A 262 -7.88 24.43 -4.31
N SER A 263 -8.00 25.33 -5.30
CA SER A 263 -7.36 26.65 -5.25
C SER A 263 -7.86 27.48 -4.06
N LYS A 264 -9.16 27.39 -3.75
CA LYS A 264 -9.76 28.05 -2.59
C LYS A 264 -9.20 27.49 -1.28
N ILE A 265 -9.13 26.17 -1.13
CA ILE A 265 -8.53 25.53 0.05
C ILE A 265 -7.07 25.98 0.22
N ILE A 266 -6.27 25.99 -0.86
CA ILE A 266 -4.86 26.43 -0.83
C ILE A 266 -4.74 27.89 -0.39
N TYR A 267 -5.67 28.75 -0.80
CA TYR A 267 -5.65 30.18 -0.45
C TYR A 267 -6.10 30.45 0.99
N GLU A 268 -7.15 29.76 1.45
CA GLU A 268 -7.77 29.99 2.76
C GLU A 268 -7.07 29.26 3.90
N GLN A 269 -6.36 28.17 3.60
CA GLN A 269 -5.82 27.25 4.60
C GLN A 269 -4.30 27.16 4.50
N ASN A 270 -3.61 27.20 5.64
CA ASN A 270 -2.16 26.95 5.67
C ASN A 270 -1.87 25.44 5.67
N LEU A 271 -2.01 24.82 4.49
CA LEU A 271 -1.82 23.38 4.32
C LEU A 271 -0.40 22.91 4.65
N ASN A 272 0.60 23.80 4.61
CA ASN A 272 1.99 23.47 4.94
C ASN A 272 2.23 23.17 6.43
N ASN A 273 1.27 23.48 7.30
CA ASN A 273 1.34 23.13 8.71
C ASN A 273 0.99 21.66 8.99
N ASN A 274 0.51 20.91 7.98
CA ASN A 274 0.20 19.49 8.13
C ASN A 274 1.48 18.64 8.06
N ASP A 275 1.47 17.50 8.75
CA ASP A 275 2.43 16.42 8.55
C ASP A 275 2.09 15.58 7.31
N LEU A 276 0.81 15.54 6.93
CA LEU A 276 0.30 14.73 5.83
C LEU A 276 -0.96 15.34 5.20
N ILE A 277 -1.07 15.19 3.88
CA ILE A 277 -2.32 15.40 3.15
C ILE A 277 -2.73 14.08 2.50
N ILE A 278 -3.99 13.67 2.66
CA ILE A 278 -4.59 12.52 1.96
C ILE A 278 -5.61 13.05 0.96
N GLY A 279 -5.51 12.62 -0.29
CA GLY A 279 -6.23 13.22 -1.41
C GLY A 279 -5.49 14.43 -2.01
N PRO A 280 -6.01 15.03 -3.09
CA PRO A 280 -7.33 14.84 -3.69
C PRO A 280 -7.47 13.55 -4.52
N LEU A 281 -8.68 13.27 -5.01
CA LEU A 281 -8.98 12.08 -5.83
C LEU A 281 -8.62 12.23 -7.31
N TYR A 282 -8.47 13.46 -7.81
CA TYR A 282 -8.18 13.72 -9.22
C TYR A 282 -6.69 14.04 -9.43
N SER A 283 -6.06 13.43 -10.42
CA SER A 283 -4.61 13.52 -10.67
C SER A 283 -4.15 14.95 -10.95
N GLU A 284 -4.91 15.72 -11.72
CA GLU A 284 -4.57 17.12 -12.04
C GLU A 284 -4.65 18.04 -10.81
N GLU A 285 -5.56 17.75 -9.89
CA GLU A 285 -5.72 18.48 -8.64
C GLU A 285 -4.60 18.13 -7.66
N ALA A 286 -4.16 16.86 -7.65
CA ALA A 286 -3.01 16.42 -6.86
C ALA A 286 -1.72 17.09 -7.34
N GLN A 287 -1.50 17.20 -8.66
CA GLN A 287 -0.37 17.93 -9.23
C GLN A 287 -0.39 19.42 -8.88
N LEU A 288 -1.55 20.08 -9.01
CA LEU A 288 -1.72 21.49 -8.63
C LEU A 288 -1.43 21.70 -7.14
N LEU A 289 -1.95 20.84 -6.28
CA LEU A 289 -1.71 20.92 -4.84
C LEU A 289 -0.22 20.73 -4.52
N ALA A 290 0.40 19.70 -5.10
CA ALA A 290 1.82 19.39 -4.89
C ALA A 290 2.75 20.52 -5.35
N SER A 291 2.34 21.34 -6.33
CA SER A 291 3.13 22.51 -6.75
C SER A 291 3.02 23.71 -5.79
N ARG A 292 2.16 23.63 -4.77
CA ARG A 292 1.88 24.73 -3.82
C ARG A 292 2.21 24.40 -2.37
N VAL A 293 2.48 23.13 -2.05
CA VAL A 293 2.78 22.67 -0.69
C VAL A 293 4.03 21.79 -0.66
N ASN A 294 4.73 21.81 0.48
CA ASN A 294 5.93 21.01 0.74
C ASN A 294 5.65 19.77 1.61
N VAL A 295 4.37 19.43 1.77
CA VAL A 295 3.89 18.33 2.63
C VAL A 295 3.67 17.09 1.74
N PRO A 296 3.95 15.87 2.23
CA PRO A 296 3.60 14.65 1.51
C PRO A 296 2.10 14.55 1.23
N ILE A 297 1.76 14.20 -0.01
CA ILE A 297 0.39 14.05 -0.49
C ILE A 297 0.17 12.58 -0.86
N ILE A 298 -0.71 11.89 -0.15
CA ILE A 298 -1.10 10.53 -0.51
C ILE A 298 -2.23 10.61 -1.55
N PHE A 299 -1.93 10.17 -2.77
CA PHE A 299 -2.93 9.98 -3.81
C PHE A 299 -3.60 8.60 -3.62
N PRO A 300 -4.88 8.54 -3.19
CA PRO A 300 -5.41 7.33 -2.57
C PRO A 300 -5.91 6.28 -3.56
N LEU A 301 -6.27 6.68 -4.79
CA LEU A 301 -6.86 5.80 -5.80
C LEU A 301 -5.96 5.71 -7.03
N TYR A 302 -6.09 4.64 -7.82
CA TYR A 302 -5.41 4.52 -9.10
C TYR A 302 -5.91 5.59 -10.09
N SER A 303 -4.98 6.19 -10.83
CA SER A 303 -5.27 7.01 -12.00
C SER A 303 -4.45 6.54 -13.19
N SER A 304 -5.03 6.53 -14.39
CA SER A 304 -4.29 6.28 -15.63
C SER A 304 -3.12 7.25 -15.85
N ASN A 305 -3.20 8.44 -15.24
CA ASN A 305 -2.19 9.49 -15.40
C ASN A 305 -1.19 9.51 -14.23
N GLN A 306 -1.26 8.54 -13.30
CA GLN A 306 -0.35 8.54 -12.15
C GLN A 306 1.12 8.35 -12.56
N SER A 307 1.38 7.74 -13.73
CA SER A 307 2.73 7.66 -14.30
C SER A 307 3.30 9.00 -14.75
N GLU A 308 2.46 10.04 -14.87
CA GLU A 308 2.86 11.40 -15.24
C GLU A 308 3.17 12.27 -14.01
N PHE A 309 2.98 11.76 -12.79
CA PHE A 309 3.32 12.50 -11.58
C PHE A 309 4.83 12.78 -11.53
N ASN A 310 5.17 14.06 -11.63
CA ASN A 310 6.55 14.55 -11.65
C ASN A 310 7.00 15.16 -10.32
N ASN A 311 6.10 15.32 -9.36
CA ASN A 311 6.39 15.93 -8.07
C ASN A 311 6.69 14.86 -7.01
N PRO A 312 7.85 14.90 -6.34
CA PRO A 312 8.26 13.89 -5.34
C PRO A 312 7.37 13.88 -4.08
N ASN A 313 6.59 14.93 -3.84
CA ASN A 313 5.67 15.00 -2.70
C ASN A 313 4.42 14.14 -2.91
N ILE A 314 4.09 13.77 -4.15
CA ILE A 314 2.95 12.89 -4.43
C ILE A 314 3.39 11.44 -4.19
N ILE A 315 2.65 10.73 -3.35
CA ILE A 315 2.87 9.31 -3.04
C ILE A 315 1.63 8.54 -3.51
N THR A 316 1.80 7.58 -4.41
CA THR A 316 0.65 6.80 -4.91
C THR A 316 0.40 5.58 -4.02
N ALA A 317 -0.80 5.50 -3.44
CA ALA A 317 -1.19 4.38 -2.60
C ALA A 317 -1.65 3.16 -3.42
N SER A 318 -2.15 3.36 -4.64
CA SER A 318 -2.57 2.28 -5.54
C SER A 318 -1.47 1.94 -6.55
N PRO A 319 -1.16 0.65 -6.78
CA PRO A 319 -0.15 0.24 -7.74
C PRO A 319 -0.50 0.57 -9.20
N ASP A 320 0.53 0.85 -10.01
CA ASP A 320 0.36 1.11 -11.45
C ASP A 320 -0.01 -0.17 -12.21
N LYS A 321 -0.89 -0.11 -13.21
CA LYS A 321 -1.31 -1.32 -13.96
C LYS A 321 -0.15 -1.99 -14.72
N LYS A 322 0.92 -1.26 -15.07
CA LYS A 322 2.12 -1.83 -15.71
C LYS A 322 2.82 -2.83 -14.79
N ILE A 323 2.80 -2.63 -13.47
CA ILE A 323 3.52 -3.52 -12.56
C ILE A 323 2.80 -4.85 -12.31
N PHE A 324 1.47 -4.90 -12.51
CA PHE A 324 0.70 -6.16 -12.47
C PHE A 324 1.22 -7.17 -13.50
N LYS A 325 1.48 -6.70 -14.72
CA LYS A 325 2.07 -7.51 -15.79
C LYS A 325 3.43 -8.07 -15.39
N ASN A 326 4.31 -7.21 -14.88
CA ASN A 326 5.65 -7.60 -14.47
C ASN A 326 5.64 -8.59 -13.31
N GLU A 327 4.71 -8.41 -12.38
CA GLU A 327 4.55 -9.27 -11.22
C GLU A 327 4.14 -10.70 -11.62
N LEU A 328 3.15 -10.85 -12.50
CA LEU A 328 2.78 -12.17 -13.01
C LEU A 328 3.92 -12.84 -13.79
N ILE A 329 4.59 -12.09 -14.67
CA ILE A 329 5.72 -12.61 -15.45
C ILE A 329 6.84 -13.10 -14.53
N ARG A 330 7.16 -12.33 -13.48
CA ARG A 330 8.16 -12.70 -12.47
C ARG A 330 7.74 -13.98 -11.73
N TYR A 331 6.49 -14.07 -11.31
CA TYR A 331 5.97 -15.27 -10.66
C TYR A 331 6.07 -16.50 -11.55
N ILE A 332 5.68 -16.38 -12.83
CA ILE A 332 5.79 -17.48 -13.79
C ILE A 332 7.24 -17.91 -13.95
N LYS A 333 8.18 -16.99 -14.14
CA LYS A 333 9.61 -17.33 -14.26
C LYS A 333 10.16 -18.07 -13.04
N ASN A 334 9.73 -17.68 -11.84
CA ASN A 334 10.26 -18.23 -10.60
C ASN A 334 9.64 -19.59 -10.24
N ASN A 335 8.43 -19.89 -10.72
CA ASN A 335 7.67 -21.07 -10.30
C ASN A 335 7.44 -22.09 -11.43
N PHE A 336 7.56 -21.67 -12.69
CA PHE A 336 7.46 -22.59 -13.82
C PHE A 336 8.78 -23.31 -14.06
N SER A 337 8.80 -24.61 -13.78
CA SER A 337 9.97 -25.47 -13.98
C SER A 337 9.79 -26.49 -15.12
N ARG A 338 8.56 -26.97 -15.32
CA ARG A 338 8.20 -27.96 -16.34
C ARG A 338 6.71 -27.88 -16.69
N GLY A 339 6.35 -28.30 -17.90
CA GLY A 339 4.97 -28.36 -18.35
C GLY A 339 4.77 -27.70 -19.70
N ASN A 340 3.55 -27.22 -19.94
CA ASN A 340 3.20 -26.45 -21.13
C ASN A 340 2.74 -25.05 -20.72
N LEU A 341 3.22 -24.02 -21.41
CA LEU A 341 2.82 -22.63 -21.19
C LEU A 341 2.12 -22.13 -22.44
N ILE A 342 0.85 -21.76 -22.30
CA ILE A 342 0.02 -21.27 -23.40
C ILE A 342 -0.30 -19.79 -23.14
N ILE A 343 -0.09 -18.93 -24.14
CA ILE A 343 -0.54 -17.53 -24.10
C ILE A 343 -1.78 -17.42 -24.98
N VAL A 344 -2.92 -17.07 -24.38
CA VAL A 344 -4.15 -16.79 -25.10
C VAL A 344 -4.24 -15.29 -25.37
N SER A 345 -4.21 -14.89 -26.63
CA SER A 345 -4.22 -13.47 -27.02
C SER A 345 -4.88 -13.27 -28.39
N ASP A 346 -5.66 -12.22 -28.51
CA ASP A 346 -6.21 -11.69 -29.78
C ASP A 346 -5.27 -10.68 -30.45
N GLN A 347 -4.19 -10.27 -29.78
CA GLN A 347 -3.21 -9.32 -30.29
C GLN A 347 -1.80 -9.94 -30.37
N SER A 348 -1.24 -9.95 -31.57
CA SER A 348 0.08 -10.53 -31.83
C SER A 348 1.18 -9.78 -31.07
N GLU A 349 1.16 -8.44 -31.07
CA GLU A 349 2.11 -7.59 -30.35
C GLU A 349 2.15 -7.89 -28.84
N VAL A 350 0.97 -7.99 -28.20
CA VAL A 350 0.84 -8.30 -26.77
C VAL A 350 1.42 -9.69 -26.47
N SER A 351 1.03 -10.69 -27.25
CA SER A 351 1.53 -12.07 -27.07
C SER A 351 3.03 -12.19 -27.28
N ASN A 352 3.58 -11.50 -28.29
CA ASN A 352 5.02 -11.46 -28.56
C ASN A 352 5.78 -10.74 -27.45
N SER A 353 5.26 -9.62 -26.94
CA SER A 353 5.82 -8.90 -25.79
C SER A 353 5.91 -9.82 -24.56
N ILE A 354 4.83 -10.55 -24.24
CA ILE A 354 4.81 -11.47 -23.10
C ILE A 354 5.73 -12.66 -23.33
N LYS A 355 5.71 -13.26 -24.53
CA LYS A 355 6.59 -14.36 -24.91
C LYS A 355 8.06 -13.96 -24.77
N ASN A 356 8.44 -12.78 -25.27
CA ASN A 356 9.79 -12.23 -25.14
C ASN A 356 10.15 -11.96 -23.67
N ALA A 357 9.23 -11.38 -22.91
CA ALA A 357 9.46 -11.12 -21.50
C ALA A 357 9.63 -12.41 -20.70
N LEU A 358 8.94 -13.50 -21.06
CA LEU A 358 9.10 -14.83 -20.47
C LEU A 358 10.28 -15.62 -21.05
N ASN A 359 10.91 -15.16 -22.13
CA ASN A 359 11.97 -15.89 -22.81
C ASN A 359 13.24 -15.95 -21.94
N THR A 360 13.37 -17.03 -21.18
CA THR A 360 14.58 -17.41 -20.44
C THR A 360 15.13 -18.71 -21.03
N ALA A 361 16.39 -19.04 -20.78
CA ALA A 361 17.01 -20.30 -21.25
C ALA A 361 16.22 -21.56 -20.83
N ILE A 362 15.39 -21.47 -19.77
CA ILE A 362 14.54 -22.55 -19.26
C ILE A 362 13.18 -22.63 -20.00
N LEU A 363 12.69 -21.51 -20.56
CA LEU A 363 11.35 -21.38 -21.13
C LEU A 363 11.31 -21.47 -22.68
N GLN A 364 12.45 -21.52 -23.36
CA GLN A 364 12.57 -21.41 -24.82
C GLN A 364 11.77 -22.44 -25.65
N SER A 365 11.50 -23.64 -25.12
CA SER A 365 10.83 -24.73 -25.85
C SER A 365 9.36 -24.99 -25.46
N SER A 366 8.81 -24.20 -24.52
CA SER A 366 7.54 -24.53 -23.86
C SER A 366 6.41 -23.50 -24.03
N ILE A 367 6.61 -22.42 -24.79
CA ILE A 367 5.59 -21.36 -24.96
C ILE A 367 4.84 -21.48 -26.30
N THR A 368 3.55 -21.79 -26.23
CA THR A 368 2.61 -21.81 -27.35
C THR A 368 1.73 -20.56 -27.33
N ILE A 369 1.48 -19.92 -28.47
CA ILE A 369 0.51 -18.83 -28.59
C ILE A 369 -0.78 -19.40 -29.19
N LEU A 370 -1.91 -19.12 -28.56
CA LEU A 370 -3.24 -19.52 -29.02
C LEU A 370 -4.08 -18.27 -29.30
N THR A 371 -4.39 -18.05 -30.56
CA THR A 371 -5.16 -16.89 -31.03
C THR A 371 -6.59 -17.29 -31.40
N PRO A 372 -7.61 -16.54 -30.97
CA PRO A 372 -8.99 -16.80 -31.34
C PRO A 372 -9.24 -16.58 -32.83
N GLU A 373 -10.16 -17.36 -33.38
CA GLU A 373 -10.70 -17.17 -34.73
C GLU A 373 -12.12 -16.62 -34.57
N ASN A 374 -12.36 -15.39 -35.04
CA ASN A 374 -13.64 -14.66 -34.83
C ASN A 374 -14.09 -14.60 -33.35
N GLY A 375 -13.14 -14.46 -32.42
CA GLY A 375 -13.41 -14.43 -30.98
C GLY A 375 -13.62 -15.79 -30.33
N VAL A 376 -13.42 -16.90 -31.06
CA VAL A 376 -13.68 -18.26 -30.59
C VAL A 376 -12.38 -19.07 -30.53
N ILE A 377 -12.25 -19.88 -29.47
CA ILE A 377 -11.20 -20.86 -29.24
C ILE A 377 -11.86 -22.19 -28.88
N GLU A 378 -12.08 -23.02 -29.90
CA GLU A 378 -12.68 -24.33 -29.74
C GLU A 378 -11.88 -25.24 -28.80
N LYS A 379 -12.60 -26.08 -28.03
CA LYS A 379 -12.05 -27.14 -27.18
C LYS A 379 -11.03 -28.02 -27.91
N SER A 380 -11.30 -28.34 -29.17
CA SER A 380 -10.43 -29.15 -30.04
C SER A 380 -9.01 -28.58 -30.12
N ARG A 381 -8.88 -27.24 -30.22
CA ARG A 381 -7.59 -26.54 -30.31
C ARG A 381 -6.82 -26.60 -28.99
N PHE A 382 -7.53 -26.52 -27.85
CA PHE A 382 -6.92 -26.76 -26.54
C PHE A 382 -6.41 -28.20 -26.41
N LEU A 383 -7.20 -29.20 -26.82
CA LEU A 383 -6.79 -30.61 -26.74
C LEU A 383 -5.56 -30.95 -27.60
N GLN A 384 -5.33 -30.23 -28.71
CA GLN A 384 -4.14 -30.41 -29.55
C GLN A 384 -2.84 -29.93 -28.90
N ILE A 385 -2.93 -28.95 -27.99
CA ILE A 385 -1.74 -28.32 -27.40
C ILE A 385 -1.53 -28.73 -25.94
N LEU A 386 -2.60 -28.97 -25.18
CA LEU A 386 -2.52 -29.33 -23.76
C LEU A 386 -1.96 -30.74 -23.59
N ARG A 387 -1.16 -30.92 -22.53
CA ARG A 387 -0.49 -32.18 -22.24
C ARG A 387 -1.12 -32.83 -21.00
N PRO A 388 -1.66 -34.06 -21.10
CA PRO A 388 -2.27 -34.74 -19.96
C PRO A 388 -1.22 -35.03 -18.87
N ASN A 389 -1.64 -35.11 -17.62
CA ASN A 389 -0.77 -35.43 -16.47
C ASN A 389 0.46 -34.51 -16.31
N THR A 390 0.40 -33.28 -16.85
CA THR A 390 1.44 -32.25 -16.68
C THR A 390 0.83 -30.91 -16.29
N ASN A 391 1.65 -29.98 -15.84
CA ASN A 391 1.21 -28.62 -15.54
C ASN A 391 0.94 -27.85 -16.84
N ASN A 392 -0.32 -27.54 -17.11
CA ASN A 392 -0.69 -26.65 -18.21
C ASN A 392 -0.98 -25.26 -17.67
N TRP A 393 -0.07 -24.32 -17.89
CA TRP A 393 -0.19 -22.93 -17.48
C TRP A 393 -0.74 -22.13 -18.65
N ILE A 394 -1.83 -21.41 -18.45
CA ILE A 394 -2.52 -20.69 -19.51
C ILE A 394 -2.59 -19.22 -19.11
N VAL A 395 -1.85 -18.36 -19.79
CA VAL A 395 -1.84 -16.91 -19.54
C VAL A 395 -2.83 -16.25 -20.47
N PHE A 396 -3.91 -15.72 -19.91
CA PHE A 396 -4.87 -14.90 -20.66
C PHE A 396 -4.32 -13.48 -20.78
N ALA A 397 -3.93 -13.14 -22.00
CA ALA A 397 -3.35 -11.87 -22.40
C ALA A 397 -4.31 -11.05 -23.26
N THR A 398 -5.60 -11.14 -22.97
CA THR A 398 -6.68 -10.43 -23.68
C THR A 398 -7.75 -10.00 -22.70
N ASN A 399 -8.40 -8.87 -23.00
CA ASN A 399 -9.58 -8.36 -22.31
C ASN A 399 -10.84 -8.45 -23.18
N ASN A 400 -10.80 -9.19 -24.29
CA ASN A 400 -11.98 -9.40 -25.13
C ASN A 400 -12.95 -10.36 -24.42
N GLU A 401 -14.12 -9.85 -24.04
CA GLU A 401 -15.12 -10.61 -23.26
C GLU A 401 -15.59 -11.89 -23.93
N VAL A 402 -15.75 -11.87 -25.26
CA VAL A 402 -16.18 -13.02 -26.06
C VAL A 402 -15.09 -14.09 -26.03
N THR A 403 -13.86 -13.71 -26.36
CA THR A 403 -12.70 -14.61 -26.34
C THR A 403 -12.47 -15.24 -24.97
N VAL A 404 -12.51 -14.43 -23.89
CA VAL A 404 -12.27 -14.92 -22.53
C VAL A 404 -13.38 -15.89 -22.11
N SER A 405 -14.65 -15.55 -22.37
CA SER A 405 -15.80 -16.40 -22.02
C SER A 405 -15.76 -17.72 -22.78
N ASP A 406 -15.49 -17.68 -24.08
CA ASP A 406 -15.41 -18.87 -24.92
C ASP A 406 -14.25 -19.78 -24.51
N ALA A 407 -13.06 -19.20 -24.31
CA ALA A 407 -11.90 -19.96 -23.83
C ALA A 407 -12.18 -20.65 -22.49
N ILE A 408 -12.79 -19.94 -21.53
CA ILE A 408 -13.16 -20.54 -20.22
C ILE A 408 -14.18 -21.67 -20.39
N ASN A 409 -15.20 -21.49 -21.22
CA ASN A 409 -16.19 -22.55 -21.49
C ASN A 409 -15.53 -23.78 -22.14
N SER A 410 -14.56 -23.59 -23.03
CA SER A 410 -13.75 -24.68 -23.58
C SER A 410 -12.93 -25.38 -22.50
N LEU A 411 -12.27 -24.63 -21.62
CA LEU A 411 -11.41 -25.17 -20.56
C LEU A 411 -12.18 -25.96 -19.49
N ILE A 412 -13.36 -25.50 -19.05
CA ILE A 412 -14.16 -26.22 -18.04
C ILE A 412 -14.69 -27.56 -18.54
N SER A 413 -14.72 -27.77 -19.85
CA SER A 413 -15.22 -28.99 -20.48
C SER A 413 -14.13 -30.04 -20.74
N LEU A 414 -12.87 -29.74 -20.39
CA LEU A 414 -11.75 -30.63 -20.62
C LEU A 414 -11.85 -31.93 -19.77
N PRO A 415 -11.26 -33.04 -20.25
CA PRO A 415 -11.14 -34.27 -19.46
C PRO A 415 -10.41 -34.03 -18.13
N SER A 416 -10.78 -34.77 -17.09
CA SER A 416 -10.24 -34.61 -15.72
C SER A 416 -8.73 -34.85 -15.62
N GLU A 417 -8.13 -35.56 -16.57
CA GLU A 417 -6.68 -35.80 -16.65
C GLU A 417 -5.89 -34.55 -17.08
N ILE A 418 -6.58 -33.55 -17.65
CA ILE A 418 -5.99 -32.28 -18.08
C ILE A 418 -6.24 -31.23 -17.00
N LYS A 419 -5.25 -31.06 -16.12
CA LYS A 419 -5.24 -29.98 -15.14
C LYS A 419 -4.70 -28.70 -15.76
N THR A 420 -5.39 -27.59 -15.54
CA THR A 420 -5.01 -26.26 -16.02
C THR A 420 -4.87 -25.30 -14.85
N ASN A 421 -3.93 -24.37 -14.96
CA ASN A 421 -3.83 -23.19 -14.12
C ASN A 421 -3.93 -21.99 -15.04
N VAL A 422 -5.05 -21.26 -14.94
CA VAL A 422 -5.29 -20.09 -15.78
C VAL A 422 -4.81 -18.84 -15.04
N PHE A 423 -4.02 -18.01 -15.70
CA PHE A 423 -3.43 -16.80 -15.16
C PHE A 423 -3.94 -15.56 -15.90
N ALA A 424 -4.34 -14.53 -15.16
CA ALA A 424 -4.65 -13.21 -15.70
C ALA A 424 -3.80 -12.12 -15.03
N PHE A 425 -3.47 -11.07 -15.79
CA PHE A 425 -2.67 -9.96 -15.27
C PHE A 425 -3.40 -9.15 -14.20
N ASP A 426 -4.72 -9.12 -14.24
CA ASP A 426 -5.58 -8.67 -13.16
C ASP A 426 -6.94 -9.36 -13.30
N LYS A 427 -7.80 -9.24 -12.28
CA LYS A 427 -9.16 -9.79 -12.38
C LYS A 427 -10.02 -9.01 -13.39
N GLY A 428 -9.88 -7.69 -13.47
CA GLY A 428 -10.61 -6.84 -14.42
C GLY A 428 -12.14 -6.98 -14.41
N SER A 429 -12.82 -6.17 -15.23
CA SER A 429 -14.28 -6.26 -15.39
C SER A 429 -14.72 -7.49 -16.20
N VAL A 430 -13.83 -8.02 -17.04
CA VAL A 430 -14.13 -9.16 -17.93
C VAL A 430 -14.46 -10.40 -17.12
N TYR A 431 -13.71 -10.68 -16.05
CA TYR A 431 -13.89 -11.88 -15.25
C TYR A 431 -14.94 -11.71 -14.16
N ASP A 432 -15.29 -10.47 -13.77
CA ASP A 432 -16.43 -10.20 -12.88
C ASP A 432 -17.78 -10.60 -13.51
N LYS A 433 -17.85 -10.70 -14.83
CA LYS A 433 -19.02 -11.19 -15.58
C LYS A 433 -19.09 -12.72 -15.66
N ILE A 434 -18.08 -13.43 -15.17
CA ILE A 434 -17.98 -14.89 -15.25
C ILE A 434 -18.28 -15.48 -13.88
N ASP A 435 -19.11 -16.52 -13.87
CA ASP A 435 -19.44 -17.25 -12.65
C ASP A 435 -18.17 -17.75 -11.94
N ASN A 436 -18.02 -17.41 -10.66
CA ASN A 436 -16.88 -17.80 -9.84
C ASN A 436 -16.68 -19.32 -9.81
N ILE A 437 -17.75 -20.13 -9.92
CA ILE A 437 -17.64 -21.60 -9.99
C ILE A 437 -16.88 -22.03 -11.24
N LYS A 438 -17.07 -21.36 -12.39
CA LYS A 438 -16.34 -21.67 -13.62
C LYS A 438 -14.87 -21.32 -13.50
N LEU A 439 -14.58 -20.14 -12.96
CA LEU A 439 -13.22 -19.66 -12.72
C LEU A 439 -12.48 -20.56 -11.70
N ALA A 440 -13.17 -21.05 -10.68
CA ALA A 440 -12.61 -21.94 -9.66
C ALA A 440 -12.19 -23.29 -10.25
N LYS A 441 -13.03 -23.87 -11.13
CA LYS A 441 -12.75 -25.15 -11.81
C LYS A 441 -11.49 -25.16 -12.68
N ILE A 442 -11.04 -23.99 -13.15
CA ILE A 442 -9.86 -23.83 -14.00
C ILE A 442 -8.64 -23.30 -13.21
N GLY A 443 -8.73 -23.29 -11.87
CA GLY A 443 -7.67 -22.78 -10.99
C GLY A 443 -7.32 -21.33 -11.29
N PHE A 444 -8.32 -20.48 -11.58
CA PHE A 444 -8.11 -19.10 -12.01
C PHE A 444 -7.26 -18.33 -11.01
N THR A 445 -6.14 -17.82 -11.49
CA THR A 445 -5.11 -17.13 -10.75
C THR A 445 -4.90 -15.74 -11.34
N TYR A 446 -4.82 -14.71 -10.51
CA TYR A 446 -4.69 -13.33 -10.98
C TYR A 446 -3.86 -12.48 -10.00
N VAL A 447 -3.31 -11.39 -10.52
CA VAL A 447 -2.61 -10.39 -9.70
C VAL A 447 -3.62 -9.40 -9.13
N SER A 448 -3.45 -9.03 -7.87
CA SER A 448 -4.36 -8.11 -7.17
C SER A 448 -3.59 -7.21 -6.22
N GLU A 449 -4.01 -5.95 -6.06
CA GLU A 449 -3.55 -5.09 -4.96
C GLU A 449 -4.26 -5.42 -3.63
N GLU A 450 -5.41 -6.10 -3.71
CA GLU A 450 -6.30 -6.40 -2.60
C GLU A 450 -6.44 -7.92 -2.40
N PHE A 451 -6.40 -8.37 -1.15
CA PHE A 451 -6.72 -9.74 -0.75
C PHE A 451 -7.81 -9.74 0.32
N VAL A 452 -9.04 -10.07 -0.11
CA VAL A 452 -10.20 -10.13 0.79
C VAL A 452 -10.30 -11.52 1.42
N ASP A 453 -9.68 -11.68 2.58
CA ASP A 453 -9.80 -12.88 3.39
C ASP A 453 -10.75 -12.63 4.58
N GLY A 454 -12.04 -12.96 4.38
CA GLY A 454 -13.05 -12.86 5.43
C GLY A 454 -12.81 -13.77 6.64
N THR A 455 -11.89 -14.74 6.53
CA THR A 455 -11.49 -15.61 7.64
C THR A 455 -10.34 -15.05 8.46
N SER A 456 -9.59 -14.08 7.93
CA SER A 456 -8.51 -13.41 8.65
C SER A 456 -9.02 -12.65 9.87
N ASP A 457 -8.24 -12.68 10.95
CA ASP A 457 -8.62 -12.00 12.19
C ASP A 457 -8.70 -10.49 12.02
N SER A 458 -7.77 -9.90 11.25
CA SER A 458 -7.81 -8.47 10.91
C SER A 458 -9.12 -8.08 10.23
N SER A 459 -9.58 -8.87 9.25
CA SER A 459 -10.86 -8.61 8.56
C SER A 459 -12.06 -8.78 9.50
N LYS A 460 -12.09 -9.84 10.32
CA LYS A 460 -13.19 -10.06 11.27
C LYS A 460 -13.29 -8.92 12.29
N ILE A 461 -12.16 -8.49 12.84
CA ILE A 461 -12.09 -7.41 13.84
C ILE A 461 -12.52 -6.08 13.22
N PHE A 462 -11.95 -5.73 12.06
CA PHE A 462 -12.32 -4.52 11.34
C PHE A 462 -13.81 -4.52 10.97
N ASN A 463 -14.30 -5.56 10.30
CA ASN A 463 -15.69 -5.63 9.83
C ASN A 463 -16.68 -5.54 11.00
N LYS A 464 -16.42 -6.23 12.12
CA LYS A 464 -17.26 -6.17 13.31
C LYS A 464 -17.28 -4.77 13.93
N ALA A 465 -16.11 -4.15 14.06
CA ALA A 465 -15.99 -2.84 14.68
C ALA A 465 -16.58 -1.73 13.78
N TYR A 466 -16.38 -1.82 12.46
CA TYR A 466 -16.97 -0.93 11.47
C TYR A 466 -18.50 -1.07 11.46
N LEU A 467 -19.04 -2.30 11.44
CA LEU A 467 -20.48 -2.56 11.53
C LEU A 467 -21.08 -1.97 12.80
N SER A 468 -20.39 -2.10 13.93
CA SER A 468 -20.86 -1.55 15.22
C SER A 468 -20.89 -0.02 15.23
N LYS A 469 -19.98 0.66 14.51
CA LYS A 469 -19.93 2.13 14.44
C LYS A 469 -20.90 2.68 13.40
N ASN A 470 -20.96 2.05 12.22
CA ASN A 470 -21.59 2.62 11.04
C ASN A 470 -22.91 1.92 10.65
N ASN A 471 -23.31 0.86 11.36
CA ASN A 471 -24.49 0.04 11.04
C ASN A 471 -24.51 -0.52 9.60
N ALA A 472 -23.33 -0.66 8.99
CA ALA A 472 -23.13 -1.22 7.67
C ALA A 472 -21.83 -2.02 7.62
N ILE A 473 -21.76 -3.02 6.73
CA ILE A 473 -20.51 -3.74 6.43
C ILE A 473 -19.63 -2.80 5.59
N PRO A 474 -18.30 -2.72 5.83
CA PRO A 474 -17.44 -1.83 5.05
C PRO A 474 -17.39 -2.23 3.58
N THR A 475 -17.42 -1.24 2.70
CA THR A 475 -17.14 -1.42 1.27
C THR A 475 -15.64 -1.54 1.03
N LEU A 476 -15.23 -1.89 -0.20
CA LEU A 476 -13.82 -1.88 -0.59
C LEU A 476 -13.22 -0.47 -0.45
N TYR A 477 -13.96 0.59 -0.79
CA TYR A 477 -13.49 1.97 -0.62
C TYR A 477 -13.38 2.38 0.84
N ALA A 478 -14.28 1.93 1.72
CA ALA A 478 -14.15 2.17 3.15
C ALA A 478 -12.95 1.43 3.74
N THR A 479 -12.73 0.18 3.32
CA THR A 479 -11.57 -0.60 3.74
C THR A 479 -10.27 0.02 3.22
N LYS A 480 -10.25 0.52 1.97
CA LYS A 480 -9.11 1.21 1.37
C LYS A 480 -8.80 2.53 2.08
N GLY A 481 -9.82 3.30 2.43
CA GLY A 481 -9.68 4.52 3.24
C GLY A 481 -9.06 4.23 4.60
N PHE A 482 -9.48 3.14 5.25
CA PHE A 482 -8.87 2.68 6.49
C PHE A 482 -7.42 2.24 6.29
N ASP A 483 -7.16 1.33 5.36
CA ASP A 483 -5.84 0.73 5.13
C ASP A 483 -4.77 1.79 4.80
N ILE A 484 -5.08 2.71 3.89
CA ILE A 484 -4.17 3.78 3.48
C ILE A 484 -3.88 4.72 4.67
N THR A 485 -4.95 5.19 5.32
CA THR A 485 -4.81 6.15 6.41
C THR A 485 -4.07 5.53 7.58
N TYR A 486 -4.41 4.31 7.96
CA TYR A 486 -3.75 3.59 9.04
C TYR A 486 -2.26 3.38 8.72
N ASP A 487 -1.94 2.86 7.53
CA ASP A 487 -0.56 2.54 7.16
C ASP A 487 0.37 3.76 7.16
N ILE A 488 -0.08 4.85 6.56
CA ILE A 488 0.74 6.06 6.46
C ILE A 488 0.89 6.73 7.83
N LEU A 489 -0.19 6.80 8.62
CA LEU A 489 -0.16 7.45 9.93
C LEU A 489 0.64 6.63 10.94
N ILE A 490 0.57 5.30 10.93
CA ILE A 490 1.40 4.48 11.83
C ILE A 490 2.88 4.56 11.48
N ARG A 491 3.22 4.71 10.19
CA ARG A 491 4.60 4.99 9.74
C ARG A 491 5.09 6.34 10.25
N LEU A 492 4.30 7.41 10.10
CA LEU A 492 4.62 8.72 10.68
C LEU A 492 4.65 8.72 12.22
N ALA A 493 3.83 7.89 12.85
CA ALA A 493 3.76 7.75 14.29
C ALA A 493 5.09 7.25 14.90
N SER A 494 5.93 6.58 14.11
CA SER A 494 7.28 6.18 14.51
C SER A 494 8.21 7.36 14.82
N GLY A 495 7.84 8.58 14.39
CA GLY A 495 8.67 9.79 14.48
C GLY A 495 9.69 9.93 13.36
N LYS A 496 9.76 8.98 12.43
CA LYS A 496 10.61 9.03 11.24
C LYS A 496 9.83 9.60 10.04
N LYS A 497 10.56 10.09 9.03
CA LYS A 497 9.97 10.52 7.75
C LYS A 497 9.46 9.31 6.97
N LEU A 498 8.39 9.50 6.18
CA LEU A 498 7.83 8.45 5.30
C LEU A 498 8.90 7.82 4.40
N SER A 499 9.76 8.65 3.81
CA SER A 499 10.87 8.20 2.95
C SER A 499 11.87 7.26 3.63
N THR A 500 11.94 7.29 4.97
CA THR A 500 12.73 6.35 5.77
C THR A 500 11.92 5.09 6.04
N THR A 501 10.70 5.24 6.55
CA THR A 501 9.84 4.09 6.93
C THR A 501 9.43 3.22 5.76
N PHE A 502 9.31 3.77 4.55
CA PHE A 502 9.04 2.99 3.34
C PHE A 502 10.17 2.00 3.01
N LYS A 503 11.40 2.28 3.45
CA LYS A 503 12.55 1.38 3.32
C LYS A 503 12.67 0.40 4.49
N GLU A 504 11.71 0.38 5.42
CA GLU A 504 11.71 -0.51 6.59
C GLU A 504 10.78 -1.72 6.39
N GLY A 505 10.34 -1.96 5.16
CA GLY A 505 9.58 -3.15 4.76
C GLY A 505 8.15 -2.87 4.31
N ALA A 506 7.56 -3.90 3.72
CA ALA A 506 6.19 -3.90 3.24
C ALA A 506 5.19 -4.15 4.37
N SER A 507 3.97 -3.66 4.24
CA SER A 507 2.88 -3.91 5.19
C SER A 507 1.68 -4.51 4.47
N ILE A 508 0.89 -5.29 5.20
CA ILE A 508 -0.44 -5.73 4.79
C ILE A 508 -1.38 -5.25 5.89
N ARG A 509 -2.42 -4.52 5.51
CA ARG A 509 -3.44 -4.05 6.45
C ARG A 509 -4.65 -4.98 6.40
N VAL A 510 -5.88 -4.48 6.32
CA VAL A 510 -7.07 -5.35 6.28
C VAL A 510 -7.08 -6.14 4.98
N VAL A 511 -6.95 -5.47 3.83
CA VAL A 511 -6.95 -6.15 2.52
C VAL A 511 -5.83 -5.69 1.59
N ASN A 512 -5.31 -4.47 1.77
CA ASN A 512 -4.29 -3.90 0.88
C ASN A 512 -2.87 -4.23 1.35
N LYS A 513 -1.96 -4.36 0.38
CA LYS A 513 -0.52 -4.44 0.59
C LYS A 513 0.16 -3.14 0.20
N PHE A 514 1.11 -2.69 1.01
CA PHE A 514 1.90 -1.50 0.77
C PHE A 514 3.40 -1.86 0.74
N ASP A 515 4.02 -1.68 -0.42
CA ASP A 515 5.46 -1.84 -0.65
C ASP A 515 5.95 -0.66 -1.49
N PHE A 516 6.41 0.40 -0.83
CA PHE A 516 6.68 1.68 -1.47
C PHE A 516 8.09 1.76 -2.05
N ILE A 517 8.18 2.02 -3.36
CA ILE A 517 9.44 2.19 -4.07
C ILE A 517 9.57 3.64 -4.55
N ASN A 518 10.77 4.21 -4.41
CA ASN A 518 11.05 5.54 -4.94
C ASN A 518 11.48 5.47 -6.41
N LYS A 519 10.69 6.08 -7.30
CA LYS A 519 10.99 6.22 -8.73
C LYS A 519 10.92 7.69 -9.17
N GLY A 520 11.48 8.58 -8.36
CA GLY A 520 11.31 10.04 -8.47
C GLY A 520 10.18 10.55 -7.56
N SER A 521 9.15 9.72 -7.37
CA SER A 521 8.16 9.80 -6.30
C SER A 521 7.96 8.42 -5.68
N PHE A 522 7.45 8.34 -4.45
CA PHE A 522 7.15 7.03 -3.85
C PHE A 522 5.87 6.44 -4.44
N GLN A 523 5.95 5.20 -4.88
CA GLN A 523 4.84 4.48 -5.52
C GLN A 523 4.64 3.14 -4.83
N ASN A 524 3.41 2.78 -4.51
CA ASN A 524 3.09 1.46 -4.00
C ASN A 524 3.27 0.40 -5.10
N GLU A 525 4.01 -0.66 -4.81
CA GLU A 525 4.14 -1.87 -5.62
C GLU A 525 3.63 -3.12 -4.91
N GLY A 526 2.93 -2.95 -3.79
CA GLY A 526 2.34 -4.02 -3.01
C GLY A 526 1.27 -4.78 -3.80
N LEU A 527 1.64 -5.97 -4.27
CA LEU A 527 0.76 -6.87 -5.00
C LEU A 527 0.74 -8.28 -4.39
N PHE A 528 -0.39 -8.94 -4.61
CA PHE A 528 -0.66 -10.34 -4.33
C PHE A 528 -0.81 -11.13 -5.62
N ILE A 529 -0.58 -12.44 -5.53
CA ILE A 529 -1.01 -13.40 -6.55
C ILE A 529 -2.02 -14.33 -5.91
N LEU A 530 -3.25 -14.26 -6.38
CA LEU A 530 -4.39 -14.94 -5.77
C LEU A 530 -4.90 -16.03 -6.70
N GLN A 531 -5.14 -17.21 -6.16
CA GLN A 531 -5.77 -18.32 -6.87
C GLN A 531 -7.14 -18.60 -6.26
N MET A 532 -8.15 -18.78 -7.11
CA MET A 532 -9.46 -19.23 -6.68
C MET A 532 -9.51 -20.75 -6.63
N ASN A 533 -9.87 -21.26 -5.46
CA ASN A 533 -9.98 -22.68 -5.16
C ASN A 533 -11.39 -23.20 -5.54
N GLU A 534 -11.55 -24.52 -5.67
CA GLU A 534 -12.83 -25.16 -6.00
C GLU A 534 -13.95 -24.85 -4.99
N ASP A 535 -13.60 -24.59 -3.73
CA ASP A 535 -14.52 -24.19 -2.67
C ASP A 535 -14.83 -22.67 -2.64
N LEU A 536 -14.40 -21.94 -3.67
CA LEU A 536 -14.52 -20.50 -3.85
C LEU A 536 -13.70 -19.65 -2.88
N THR A 537 -12.85 -20.26 -2.05
CA THR A 537 -11.88 -19.51 -1.25
C THR A 537 -10.72 -19.02 -2.12
N LEU A 538 -10.01 -18.00 -1.64
CA LEU A 538 -8.83 -17.46 -2.32
C LEU A 538 -7.55 -17.87 -1.58
N SER A 539 -6.65 -18.54 -2.30
CA SER A 539 -5.29 -18.83 -1.85
C SER A 539 -4.34 -17.69 -2.24
N LYS A 540 -3.59 -17.16 -1.27
CA LYS A 540 -2.49 -16.23 -1.53
C LYS A 540 -1.22 -16.99 -1.88
N LEU A 541 -0.85 -17.02 -3.16
CA LEU A 541 0.37 -17.65 -3.67
C LEU A 541 1.62 -16.78 -3.45
N LYS A 542 1.44 -15.46 -3.30
CA LYS A 542 2.47 -14.48 -2.95
C LYS A 542 1.89 -13.34 -2.10
#